data_AF-A0A4U5NZX1-F1
#
_entry.id   AF-A0A4U5NZX1-F1
#
_cell.length_a   1.000
_cell.length_b   1.000
_cell.length_c   1.000
_cell.angle_alpha   90.00
_cell.angle_beta   90.00
_cell.angle_gamma   90.00
#
_symmetry.space_group_name_H-M   'P 1'
#
loop_
_entity.id
_entity.type
_entity.pdbx_description
1 polymer ?
#
loop_
_entity_poly.entity_id
_entity_poly.type
_entity_poly.pdbx_seq_one_letter_code
_entity_poly.pdbx_strand_id
1 'polypeptide(L)'
;MTSYDRLNCTICLDWLDVSKPVVATDCLHVFHEECFQRCIRSPENSDQEIFYCATCRRLQPETNRLFLSSAPFGQSENQKELDAAYKTIEGLEKERSNYEQLKKVIQELCGFEVMERALSEIDMLERGAELTDSLMRLAGPDDDELSFNESEYLSDGSEISDSNPAFPLRSDEPRSPLQDSQSSEFFLLMMGGLIVIKTSLTKQKLWLFLKTLLDKKMSLLHLMLYQNTPQMDLTALITPT
;
A
#
# COMPACT_ATOMS: atom_id res chain seq x y z
N MET A 1 19.55 25.24 -6.88
CA MET A 1 18.72 25.79 -5.79
C MET A 1 17.29 25.78 -6.26
N THR A 2 16.46 24.87 -5.76
CA THR A 2 15.01 24.94 -5.94
C THR A 2 14.52 26.06 -5.03
N SER A 3 14.30 27.25 -5.58
CA SER A 3 13.56 28.28 -4.85
C SER A 3 12.13 27.76 -4.73
N TYR A 4 11.82 27.12 -3.60
CA TYR A 4 10.43 26.82 -3.26
C TYR A 4 9.68 28.16 -3.32
N ASP A 5 8.71 28.27 -4.22
CA ASP A 5 7.87 29.44 -4.34
C ASP A 5 7.19 29.66 -2.99
N ARG A 6 7.67 30.65 -2.24
CA ARG A 6 7.10 31.00 -0.94
C ARG A 6 5.83 31.78 -1.20
N LEU A 7 4.75 31.35 -0.57
CA LEU A 7 3.47 32.05 -0.66
C LEU A 7 3.59 33.35 0.15
N ASN A 8 3.25 34.47 -0.47
CA ASN A 8 3.26 35.79 0.18
C ASN A 8 1.84 36.33 0.30
N CYS A 9 1.54 37.01 1.40
CA CYS A 9 0.29 37.74 1.55
C CYS A 9 0.33 38.99 0.67
N THR A 10 -0.57 39.13 -0.31
CA THR A 10 -0.55 40.27 -1.23
C THR A 10 -0.95 41.61 -0.60
N ILE A 11 -1.49 41.60 0.63
CA ILE A 11 -1.88 42.80 1.37
C ILE A 11 -0.67 43.43 2.07
N CYS A 12 0.08 42.65 2.86
CA CYS A 12 1.24 43.15 3.60
C CYS A 12 2.59 42.86 2.93
N LEU A 13 2.59 42.07 1.84
CA LEU A 13 3.76 41.60 1.10
C LEU A 13 4.75 40.76 1.93
N ASP A 14 4.31 40.29 3.09
CA ASP A 14 5.08 39.43 3.99
C ASP A 14 4.78 37.95 3.71
N TRP A 15 5.66 37.07 4.18
CA TRP A 15 5.55 35.64 3.93
C TRP A 15 4.41 35.02 4.73
N LEU A 16 3.71 34.07 4.12
CA LEU A 16 2.72 33.24 4.80
C LEU A 16 3.47 32.14 5.55
N ASP A 17 3.66 32.34 6.84
CA ASP A 17 4.30 31.36 7.73
C ASP A 17 3.29 30.74 8.72
N VAL A 18 3.76 29.74 9.45
CA VAL A 18 2.97 29.07 10.50
C VAL A 18 2.79 29.87 11.77
N SER A 19 3.54 30.95 11.95
CA SER A 19 3.46 31.75 13.16
C SER A 19 2.18 32.56 13.22
N LYS A 20 1.57 32.83 12.05
CA LYS A 20 0.36 33.64 11.92
C LYS A 20 -0.78 32.80 11.30
N PRO A 21 -2.02 32.95 11.80
CA PRO A 21 -3.17 32.32 11.16
C PRO A 21 -3.35 32.88 9.75
N VAL A 22 -3.67 31.99 8.81
CA VAL A 22 -3.92 32.32 7.41
C VAL A 22 -5.33 31.94 7.01
N VAL A 23 -5.91 32.72 6.10
CA VAL A 23 -7.24 32.51 5.56
C VAL A 23 -7.17 32.36 4.05
N ALA A 24 -7.92 31.41 3.53
CA ALA A 24 -8.18 31.27 2.10
C ALA A 24 -9.59 31.75 1.78
N THR A 25 -9.66 32.48 0.68
CA THR A 25 -10.91 32.91 0.06
C THR A 25 -11.44 31.84 -0.90
N ASP A 26 -12.71 31.89 -1.29
CA ASP A 26 -13.33 30.95 -2.24
C ASP A 26 -12.70 31.01 -3.63
N CYS A 27 -12.08 32.13 -3.97
CA CYS A 27 -11.25 32.27 -5.18
C CYS A 27 -9.81 31.74 -5.02
N LEU A 28 -9.52 31.01 -3.94
CA LEU A 28 -8.25 30.35 -3.61
C LEU A 28 -7.06 31.28 -3.40
N HIS A 29 -7.29 32.58 -3.14
CA HIS A 29 -6.23 33.49 -2.69
C HIS A 29 -6.08 33.42 -1.17
N VAL A 30 -4.83 33.41 -0.71
CA VAL A 30 -4.46 33.22 0.70
C VAL A 30 -3.88 34.52 1.28
N PHE A 31 -4.30 34.85 2.49
CA PHE A 31 -3.88 36.06 3.21
C PHE A 31 -3.60 35.74 4.68
N HIS A 32 -2.83 36.58 5.36
CA HIS A 32 -2.85 36.60 6.82
C HIS A 32 -4.25 36.98 7.30
N GLU A 33 -4.76 36.28 8.33
CA GLU A 33 -6.09 36.55 8.88
C GLU A 33 -6.22 38.02 9.33
N GLU A 34 -5.19 38.57 9.99
CA GLU A 34 -5.21 39.95 10.45
C GLU A 34 -5.27 40.95 9.28
N CYS A 35 -4.52 40.68 8.21
CA CYS A 35 -4.53 41.52 7.01
C CYS A 35 -5.90 41.50 6.34
N PHE A 36 -6.50 40.31 6.24
CA PHE A 36 -7.82 40.13 5.68
C PHE A 36 -8.90 40.86 6.51
N GLN A 37 -8.90 40.70 7.83
CA GLN A 37 -9.84 41.39 8.72
C GLN A 37 -9.70 42.92 8.66
N ARG A 38 -8.48 43.44 8.50
CA ARG A 38 -8.24 44.89 8.36
C ARG A 38 -8.86 45.45 7.09
N CYS A 39 -8.84 44.68 5.99
CA CYS A 39 -9.49 45.09 4.74
C CYS A 39 -11.02 45.07 4.86
N ILE A 40 -11.59 44.13 5.62
CA ILE A 40 -13.04 44.10 5.90
C ILE A 40 -13.46 45.28 6.77
N ARG A 41 -12.70 45.61 7.82
CA ARG A 41 -13.04 46.68 8.79
C ARG A 41 -12.74 48.10 8.31
N SER A 42 -12.30 48.28 7.06
CA SER A 42 -12.05 49.62 6.52
C SER A 42 -13.35 50.44 6.56
N PRO A 43 -13.31 51.72 6.98
CA PRO A 43 -14.51 52.57 7.03
C PRO A 43 -15.18 52.76 5.66
N GLU A 44 -14.47 52.51 4.56
CA GLU A 44 -15.06 52.49 3.22
C GLU A 44 -16.03 51.30 2.99
N ASN A 45 -15.94 50.27 3.83
CA ASN A 45 -16.74 49.04 3.76
C ASN A 45 -17.66 48.84 4.99
N SER A 46 -17.81 49.85 5.88
CA SER A 46 -18.49 49.67 7.17
C SER A 46 -19.96 49.23 7.05
N ASP A 47 -20.59 49.53 5.92
CA ASP A 47 -22.02 49.30 5.70
C ASP A 47 -22.28 48.10 4.77
N GLN A 48 -21.24 47.41 4.31
CA GLN A 48 -21.34 46.31 3.35
C GLN A 48 -20.80 45.00 3.96
N GLU A 49 -21.67 44.01 4.12
CA GLU A 49 -21.31 42.60 4.41
C GLU A 49 -20.59 41.93 3.22
N ILE A 50 -20.18 42.70 2.21
CA ILE A 50 -19.72 42.26 0.90
C ILE A 50 -18.24 42.62 0.80
N PHE A 51 -17.37 41.62 0.73
CA PHE A 51 -15.94 41.80 0.58
C PHE A 51 -15.45 41.39 -0.81
N TYR A 52 -14.57 42.17 -1.42
CA TYR A 52 -13.90 41.82 -2.68
C TYR A 52 -12.48 41.36 -2.43
N CYS A 53 -12.09 40.21 -3.00
CA CYS A 53 -10.73 39.70 -2.90
C CYS A 53 -9.70 40.74 -3.38
N ALA A 54 -8.68 41.03 -2.58
CA ALA A 54 -7.65 42.01 -2.92
C ALA A 54 -6.85 41.63 -4.19
N THR A 55 -6.78 40.34 -4.52
CA THR A 55 -6.01 39.85 -5.67
C THR A 55 -6.83 39.82 -6.97
N CYS A 56 -8.01 39.20 -6.96
CA CYS A 56 -8.82 39.01 -8.17
C CYS A 56 -10.11 39.84 -8.23
N ARG A 57 -10.40 40.64 -7.19
CA ARG A 57 -11.61 41.48 -7.06
C ARG A 57 -12.94 40.74 -7.18
N ARG A 58 -12.95 39.41 -7.00
CA ARG A 58 -14.18 38.62 -6.93
C ARG A 58 -14.82 38.79 -5.55
N LEU A 59 -16.15 38.91 -5.50
CA LEU A 59 -16.93 38.88 -4.27
C LEU A 59 -16.66 37.58 -3.48
N GLN A 60 -16.36 37.70 -2.18
CA GLN A 60 -16.08 36.59 -1.27
C GLN A 60 -17.14 36.56 -0.17
N PRO A 61 -18.10 35.62 -0.22
CA PRO A 61 -19.08 35.45 0.85
C PRO A 61 -18.48 34.74 2.07
N GLU A 62 -17.50 33.86 1.87
CA GLU A 62 -16.96 33.00 2.91
C GLU A 62 -15.43 32.99 2.92
N THR A 63 -14.87 32.59 4.07
CA THR A 63 -13.43 32.33 4.20
C THR A 63 -13.18 31.06 4.99
N ASN A 64 -12.18 30.32 4.54
CA ASN A 64 -11.71 29.12 5.22
C ASN A 64 -10.40 29.43 5.92
N ARG A 65 -10.35 29.23 7.24
CA ARG A 65 -9.09 29.29 7.98
C ARG A 65 -8.23 28.08 7.57
N LEU A 66 -7.01 28.35 7.14
CA LEU A 66 -6.04 27.32 6.79
C LEU A 66 -5.05 27.14 7.94
N PHE A 67 -4.74 25.88 8.23
CA PHE A 67 -3.63 25.51 9.10
C PHE A 67 -2.48 25.09 8.21
N LEU A 68 -1.44 25.93 8.14
CA LEU A 68 -0.21 25.54 7.48
C LEU A 68 0.49 24.54 8.38
N SER A 69 0.59 23.28 7.96
CA SER A 69 1.46 22.34 8.66
C SER A 69 2.89 22.58 8.18
N SER A 70 3.65 23.36 8.94
CA SER A 70 5.11 23.38 8.80
C SER A 70 5.78 22.55 9.89
N ALA A 71 5.09 21.51 10.40
CA ALA A 71 5.77 20.49 11.16
C ALA A 71 7.02 20.13 10.36
N PRO A 72 8.23 20.30 10.92
CA PRO A 72 9.44 20.09 10.16
C PRO A 72 9.35 18.67 9.60
N PHE A 73 9.41 18.53 8.27
CA PHE A 73 9.49 17.25 7.56
C PHE A 73 10.81 16.52 7.85
N GLY A 74 11.38 16.71 9.04
CA GLY A 74 12.66 16.21 9.52
C GLY A 74 12.54 15.45 10.83
N GLN A 75 11.35 14.93 11.18
CA GLN A 75 11.32 13.83 12.14
C GLN A 75 11.99 12.63 11.48
N SER A 76 13.11 12.19 12.04
CA SER A 76 13.95 11.11 11.51
C SER A 76 13.19 9.80 11.25
N GLU A 77 12.05 9.61 11.91
CA GLU A 77 11.23 8.41 11.75
C GLU A 77 10.50 8.41 10.41
N ASN A 78 9.83 9.51 10.04
CA ASN A 78 9.13 9.60 8.75
C ASN A 78 10.11 9.54 7.56
N GLN A 79 11.32 10.09 7.71
CA GLN A 79 12.35 9.96 6.67
C GLN A 79 12.84 8.51 6.55
N LYS A 80 13.02 7.80 7.67
CA LYS A 80 13.37 6.37 7.65
C LYS A 80 12.28 5.53 7.00
N GLU A 81 11.01 5.82 7.30
CA GLU A 81 9.88 5.13 6.68
C GLU A 81 9.82 5.40 5.17
N LEU A 82 10.03 6.65 4.76
CA LEU A 82 10.10 7.03 3.35
C LEU A 82 11.26 6.32 2.64
N ASP A 83 12.46 6.30 3.24
CA ASP A 83 13.62 5.60 2.70
C ASP A 83 13.37 4.08 2.61
N ALA A 84 12.70 3.49 3.60
CA ALA A 84 12.30 2.09 3.59
C ALA A 84 11.26 1.79 2.50
N ALA A 85 10.30 2.69 2.28
CA ALA A 85 9.32 2.59 1.21
C ALA A 85 10.00 2.64 -0.17
N TYR A 86 10.93 3.58 -0.39
CA TYR A 86 11.69 3.67 -1.63
C TYR A 86 12.55 2.43 -1.88
N LYS A 87 13.22 1.90 -0.86
CA LYS A 87 13.98 0.65 -0.96
C LYS A 87 13.09 -0.54 -1.31
N THR A 88 11.87 -0.57 -0.78
CA THR A 88 10.87 -1.60 -1.10
C THR A 88 10.42 -1.49 -2.55
N ILE A 89 10.17 -0.27 -3.05
CA ILE A 89 9.82 -0.02 -4.45
C ILE A 89 10.93 -0.49 -5.39
N GLU A 90 12.19 -0.13 -5.11
CA GLU A 90 13.34 -0.57 -5.90
C GLU A 90 13.44 -2.11 -5.95
N GLY A 91 13.21 -2.78 -4.82
CA GLY A 91 13.16 -4.24 -4.74
C GLY A 91 12.07 -4.85 -5.63
N LEU A 92 10.85 -4.30 -5.55
CA LEU A 92 9.71 -4.76 -6.34
C LEU A 92 9.90 -4.51 -7.84
N GLU A 93 10.49 -3.38 -8.23
CA GLU A 93 10.80 -3.09 -9.64
C GLU A 93 11.81 -4.09 -10.21
N LYS A 94 12.83 -4.46 -9.42
CA LYS A 94 13.80 -5.49 -9.81
C LYS A 94 13.15 -6.87 -9.94
N GLU A 95 12.29 -7.26 -9.00
CA GLU A 95 11.54 -8.52 -9.08
C GLU A 95 10.63 -8.57 -10.30
N ARG A 96 9.90 -7.47 -10.57
CA ARG A 96 9.06 -7.33 -11.76
C ARG A 96 9.88 -7.47 -13.04
N SER A 97 11.03 -6.81 -13.14
CA SER A 97 11.93 -6.93 -14.29
C SER A 97 12.40 -8.38 -14.49
N ASN A 98 12.77 -9.08 -13.43
CA ASN A 98 13.14 -10.50 -13.51
C ASN A 98 11.99 -11.38 -14.00
N TYR A 99 10.76 -11.12 -13.53
CA TYR A 99 9.57 -11.84 -13.97
C TYR A 99 9.26 -11.59 -15.45
N GLU A 100 9.40 -10.35 -15.93
CA GLU A 100 9.22 -10.01 -17.34
C GLU A 100 10.27 -10.71 -18.23
N GLN A 101 11.52 -10.82 -17.78
CA GLN A 101 12.55 -11.61 -18.48
C GLN A 101 12.23 -13.10 -18.51
N LEU A 102 11.84 -13.68 -17.37
CA LEU A 102 11.44 -15.09 -17.29
C LEU A 102 10.26 -15.38 -18.22
N LYS A 103 9.26 -14.49 -18.25
CA LYS A 103 8.10 -14.60 -19.13
C LYS A 103 8.51 -14.69 -20.60
N LYS A 104 9.48 -13.87 -21.04
CA LYS A 104 10.02 -13.93 -22.42
C LYS A 104 10.67 -15.28 -22.72
N VAL A 105 11.50 -15.79 -21.81
CA VAL A 105 12.15 -17.10 -21.97
C VAL A 105 11.12 -18.22 -22.08
N ILE A 106 10.07 -18.21 -21.24
CA ILE A 106 9.01 -19.22 -21.31
C ILE A 106 8.24 -19.09 -22.63
N GLN A 107 7.95 -17.88 -23.11
CA GLN A 107 7.31 -17.66 -24.40
C GLN A 107 8.13 -18.22 -25.56
N GLU A 108 9.45 -18.06 -25.52
CA GLU A 108 10.37 -18.62 -26.53
C GLU A 108 10.46 -20.16 -26.44
N LEU A 109 10.47 -20.73 -25.24
CA LEU A 109 10.65 -22.18 -25.04
C LEU A 109 9.38 -23.00 -25.27
N CYS A 110 8.22 -22.49 -24.88
CA CYS A 110 6.99 -23.28 -24.91
C CYS A 110 6.30 -23.27 -26.28
N GLY A 111 6.62 -22.32 -27.17
CA GLY A 111 5.80 -22.03 -28.32
C GLY A 111 4.43 -21.49 -27.89
N PHE A 112 3.90 -20.48 -28.59
CA PHE A 112 2.65 -19.82 -28.19
C PHE A 112 1.49 -20.81 -27.99
N GLU A 113 1.41 -21.85 -28.81
CA GLU A 113 0.28 -22.79 -28.82
C GLU A 113 0.17 -23.68 -27.57
N VAL A 114 1.29 -24.14 -27.01
CA VAL A 114 1.26 -25.02 -25.83
C VAL A 114 0.97 -24.21 -24.57
N MET A 115 1.45 -22.96 -24.52
CA MET A 115 1.23 -22.09 -23.37
C MET A 115 -0.16 -21.45 -23.35
N GLU A 116 -0.71 -21.05 -24.50
CA GLU A 116 -2.12 -20.62 -24.58
C GLU A 116 -3.07 -21.73 -24.17
N ARG A 117 -2.79 -22.98 -24.59
CA ARG A 117 -3.62 -24.12 -24.19
C ARG A 117 -3.56 -24.36 -22.68
N ALA A 118 -2.37 -24.32 -22.09
CA ALA A 118 -2.21 -24.49 -20.64
C ALA A 118 -2.85 -23.34 -19.82
N LEU A 119 -2.71 -22.08 -20.26
CA LEU A 119 -3.34 -20.94 -19.60
C LEU A 119 -4.86 -20.94 -19.76
N SER A 120 -5.38 -21.32 -20.92
CA SER A 120 -6.81 -21.49 -21.13
C SER A 120 -7.39 -22.63 -20.30
N GLU A 121 -6.62 -23.69 -20.07
CA GLU A 121 -7.01 -24.82 -19.22
C GLU A 121 -6.98 -24.43 -17.72
N ILE A 122 -6.04 -23.59 -17.30
CA ILE A 122 -6.02 -23.02 -15.94
C ILE A 122 -7.18 -22.04 -15.72
N ASP A 123 -7.50 -21.15 -16.68
CA ASP A 123 -8.63 -20.22 -16.58
C ASP A 123 -9.98 -20.97 -16.59
N MET A 124 -10.07 -22.07 -17.35
CA MET A 124 -11.21 -23.01 -17.27
C MET A 124 -11.32 -23.69 -15.89
N LEU A 125 -10.20 -24.03 -15.27
CA LEU A 125 -10.15 -24.64 -13.94
C LEU A 125 -10.43 -23.62 -12.81
N GLU A 126 -10.00 -22.36 -12.95
CA GLU A 126 -10.34 -21.28 -12.01
C GLU A 126 -11.82 -20.89 -12.08
N ARG A 127 -12.45 -20.99 -13.26
CA ARG A 127 -13.92 -20.90 -13.38
C ARG A 127 -14.63 -22.16 -12.86
N GLY A 128 -13.91 -23.25 -12.68
CA GLY A 128 -14.36 -24.46 -11.99
C GLY A 128 -14.30 -24.29 -10.48
N ALA A 129 -15.07 -23.36 -9.93
CA ALA A 129 -15.25 -23.20 -8.47
C ALA A 129 -15.60 -24.53 -7.76
N GLU A 130 -16.14 -25.50 -8.49
CA GLU A 130 -16.48 -26.84 -8.01
C GLU A 130 -15.26 -27.70 -7.61
N LEU A 131 -14.08 -27.49 -8.21
CA LEU A 131 -12.89 -28.28 -7.87
C LEU A 131 -12.24 -27.77 -6.58
N THR A 132 -12.22 -26.45 -6.38
CA THR A 132 -11.76 -25.81 -5.15
C THR A 132 -12.68 -26.17 -3.98
N ASP A 133 -14.01 -26.21 -4.20
CA ASP A 133 -14.99 -26.64 -3.20
C ASP A 133 -14.87 -28.14 -2.88
N SER A 134 -14.62 -28.98 -3.89
CA SER A 134 -14.37 -30.43 -3.70
C SER A 134 -13.06 -30.72 -2.97
N LEU A 135 -12.00 -29.93 -3.23
CA LEU A 135 -10.73 -30.02 -2.51
C LEU A 135 -10.83 -29.52 -1.07
N MET A 136 -11.58 -28.44 -0.82
CA MET A 136 -11.89 -27.97 0.54
C MET A 136 -12.72 -29.00 1.33
N ARG A 137 -13.67 -29.69 0.68
CA ARG A 137 -14.41 -30.80 1.32
C ARG A 137 -13.55 -32.04 1.59
N LEU A 138 -12.58 -32.34 0.72
CA LEU A 138 -11.64 -33.47 0.90
C LEU A 138 -10.54 -33.18 1.92
N ALA A 139 -10.17 -31.91 2.11
CA ALA A 139 -9.20 -31.50 3.13
C ALA A 139 -9.74 -31.66 4.56
N GLY A 140 -11.06 -31.89 4.71
CA GLY A 140 -11.74 -31.93 5.99
C GLY A 140 -11.88 -30.52 6.57
N PRO A 141 -12.92 -30.25 7.40
CA PRO A 141 -12.89 -29.06 8.22
C PRO A 141 -11.61 -29.13 9.07
N ASP A 142 -10.82 -28.06 9.07
CA ASP A 142 -9.76 -27.88 10.05
C ASP A 142 -10.46 -27.83 11.42
N ASP A 143 -10.53 -28.96 12.12
CA ASP A 143 -11.16 -29.13 13.45
C ASP A 143 -10.39 -28.38 14.58
N ASP A 144 -9.58 -27.39 14.23
CA ASP A 144 -8.96 -26.48 15.17
C ASP A 144 -9.87 -25.25 15.38
N GLU A 145 -11.12 -25.49 15.80
CA GLU A 145 -11.90 -24.48 16.53
C GLU A 145 -11.23 -24.25 17.90
N LEU A 146 -10.12 -23.49 17.91
CA LEU A 146 -9.66 -22.82 19.11
C LEU A 146 -10.65 -21.68 19.40
N SER A 147 -11.72 -22.04 20.10
CA SER A 147 -12.62 -21.10 20.77
C SER A 147 -11.82 -20.21 21.72
N PHE A 148 -11.39 -19.05 21.23
CA PHE A 148 -10.77 -18.03 22.05
C PHE A 148 -11.87 -17.38 22.89
N ASN A 149 -11.93 -17.77 24.16
CA ASN A 149 -12.94 -17.33 25.10
C ASN A 149 -12.69 -15.85 25.45
N GLU A 150 -13.40 -14.96 24.77
CA GLU A 150 -13.28 -13.50 24.88
C GLU A 150 -14.04 -12.95 26.11
N SER A 151 -13.76 -13.50 27.29
CA SER A 151 -14.46 -13.12 28.52
C SER A 151 -13.52 -12.89 29.69
N GLU A 152 -12.56 -11.95 29.57
CA GLU A 152 -11.86 -11.45 30.76
C GLU A 152 -11.22 -10.07 30.55
N TYR A 153 -12.03 -9.03 30.31
CA TYR A 153 -11.65 -7.65 30.62
C TYR A 153 -12.84 -6.91 31.24
N LEU A 154 -13.16 -7.29 32.47
CA LEU A 154 -13.81 -6.40 33.43
C LEU A 154 -12.70 -5.71 34.23
N SER A 155 -12.44 -4.45 33.93
CA SER A 155 -11.71 -3.52 34.80
C SER A 155 -12.59 -2.28 34.91
N ASP A 156 -13.44 -2.29 35.91
CA ASP A 156 -13.26 -1.72 37.24
C ASP A 156 -13.45 -0.20 37.23
N GLY A 157 -14.45 0.19 38.01
CA GLY A 157 -15.01 1.51 38.05
C GLY A 157 -14.15 2.48 38.86
N SER A 158 -14.25 3.74 38.49
CA SER A 158 -14.11 4.81 39.47
C SER A 158 -15.21 5.83 39.24
N GLU A 159 -16.22 5.73 40.10
CA GLU A 159 -17.14 6.83 40.39
C GLU A 159 -16.34 7.95 41.05
N ILE A 160 -16.40 9.16 40.47
CA ILE A 160 -16.05 10.38 41.19
C ILE A 160 -17.21 11.36 41.03
N SER A 161 -18.03 11.37 42.08
CA SER A 161 -18.92 12.48 42.43
C SER A 161 -18.09 13.58 43.08
N ASP A 162 -18.25 14.83 42.64
CA ASP A 162 -18.66 15.98 43.48
C ASP A 162 -18.21 17.34 42.90
N SER A 163 -19.23 18.15 42.63
CA SER A 163 -19.34 19.60 42.91
C SER A 163 -18.20 20.60 42.60
N ASN A 164 -18.54 21.55 41.71
CA ASN A 164 -18.11 22.97 41.59
C ASN A 164 -17.62 23.68 42.90
N PRO A 165 -16.84 24.81 42.87
CA PRO A 165 -16.85 25.87 41.83
C PRO A 165 -15.51 26.61 41.52
N ALA A 166 -15.59 27.51 40.53
CA ALA A 166 -14.85 28.77 40.36
C ALA A 166 -13.36 28.73 39.94
N PHE A 167 -13.13 29.22 38.71
CA PHE A 167 -11.84 29.49 38.07
C PHE A 167 -10.97 30.54 38.80
N PRO A 168 -9.65 30.33 38.77
CA PRO A 168 -8.74 31.41 38.42
C PRO A 168 -7.86 31.04 37.21
N LEU A 169 -7.69 32.03 36.33
CA LEU A 169 -6.71 32.09 35.26
C LEU A 169 -5.28 31.86 35.77
N ARG A 170 -4.58 30.84 35.27
CA ARG A 170 -3.13 30.94 34.93
C ARG A 170 -2.52 29.72 34.24
N SER A 171 -1.77 30.03 33.17
CA SER A 171 -0.50 29.44 32.68
C SER A 171 -0.41 27.95 32.34
N ASP A 172 -0.30 27.71 31.04
CA ASP A 172 0.68 26.87 30.34
C ASP A 172 1.33 25.72 31.12
N GLU A 173 0.80 24.51 30.91
CA GLU A 173 1.55 23.25 31.00
C GLU A 173 1.32 22.40 29.74
N PRO A 174 2.36 21.69 29.26
CA PRO A 174 2.29 20.91 28.03
C PRO A 174 1.58 19.57 28.28
N ARG A 175 0.49 19.33 27.55
CA ARG A 175 -0.18 18.02 27.48
C ARG A 175 0.73 16.99 26.82
N SER A 176 1.01 15.92 27.53
CA SER A 176 1.56 14.68 27.01
C SER A 176 0.60 14.03 26.01
N PRO A 177 1.10 13.38 24.94
CA PRO A 177 0.25 12.75 23.94
C PRO A 177 -0.31 11.42 24.46
N LEU A 178 -1.62 11.26 24.27
CA LEU A 178 -2.35 9.99 24.43
C LEU A 178 -1.66 8.88 23.62
N GLN A 179 -1.28 7.80 24.30
CA GLN A 179 -0.98 6.51 23.70
C GLN A 179 -2.28 5.71 23.61
N ASP A 180 -2.93 5.72 22.45
CA ASP A 180 -4.00 4.77 22.13
C ASP A 180 -3.95 4.49 20.62
N SER A 181 -3.23 3.44 20.22
CA SER A 181 -3.36 2.72 18.93
C SER A 181 -2.25 1.68 18.74
N GLN A 182 -2.20 0.66 19.61
CA GLN A 182 -1.32 -0.52 19.38
C GLN A 182 -2.07 -1.79 18.94
N SER A 183 -3.40 -1.76 18.81
CA SER A 183 -4.20 -2.95 18.49
C SER A 183 -4.40 -3.20 16.99
N SER A 184 -4.22 -2.21 16.10
CA SER A 184 -4.43 -2.42 14.65
C SER A 184 -3.17 -2.85 13.88
N GLU A 185 -1.96 -2.53 14.37
CA GLU A 185 -0.71 -2.93 13.71
C GLU A 185 -0.44 -4.44 13.84
N PHE A 186 -0.86 -5.06 14.95
CA PHE A 186 -0.71 -6.50 15.15
C PHE A 186 -1.56 -7.33 14.17
N PHE A 187 -2.75 -6.83 13.81
CA PHE A 187 -3.66 -7.49 12.88
C PHE A 187 -3.13 -7.48 11.43
N LEU A 188 -2.47 -6.39 11.01
CA LEU A 188 -1.87 -6.28 9.67
C LEU A 188 -0.61 -7.15 9.51
N LEU A 189 0.20 -7.30 10.56
CA LEU A 189 1.37 -8.18 10.56
C LEU A 189 0.98 -9.67 10.46
N MET A 190 -0.09 -10.08 11.16
CA MET A 190 -0.59 -11.46 11.11
C MET A 190 -1.22 -11.82 9.75
N MET A 191 -2.00 -10.90 9.17
CA MET A 191 -2.60 -11.11 7.84
C MET A 191 -1.57 -11.06 6.72
N GLY A 192 -0.55 -10.20 6.83
CA GLY A 192 0.59 -10.17 5.91
C GLY A 192 1.40 -11.48 5.96
N GLY A 193 1.62 -12.04 7.15
CA GLY A 193 2.29 -13.33 7.33
C GLY A 193 1.55 -14.50 6.67
N LEU A 194 0.23 -14.55 6.78
CA LEU A 194 -0.61 -15.58 6.15
C LEU A 194 -0.61 -15.51 4.61
N ILE A 195 -0.53 -14.31 4.03
CA ILE A 195 -0.42 -14.12 2.58
C ILE A 195 0.98 -14.54 2.07
N VAL A 196 2.04 -14.24 2.83
CA VAL A 196 3.41 -14.68 2.49
C VAL A 196 3.56 -16.20 2.61
N ILE A 197 2.92 -16.83 3.61
CA ILE A 197 2.94 -18.30 3.76
C ILE A 197 2.13 -18.96 2.64
N LYS A 198 0.95 -18.45 2.28
CA LYS A 198 0.17 -18.98 1.15
C LYS A 198 0.92 -18.86 -0.19
N THR A 199 1.59 -17.73 -0.45
CA THR A 199 2.38 -17.54 -1.69
C THR A 199 3.68 -18.35 -1.71
N SER A 200 4.28 -18.64 -0.55
CA SER A 200 5.43 -19.54 -0.43
C SER A 200 5.02 -21.00 -0.68
N LEU A 201 3.87 -21.43 -0.13
CA LEU A 201 3.34 -22.78 -0.34
C LEU A 201 2.96 -23.02 -1.81
N THR A 202 2.41 -22.03 -2.50
CA THR A 202 2.11 -22.15 -3.93
C THR A 202 3.37 -22.16 -4.78
N LYS A 203 4.41 -21.41 -4.42
CA LYS A 203 5.72 -21.48 -5.10
C LYS A 203 6.38 -22.84 -4.97
N GLN A 204 6.37 -23.45 -3.77
CA GLN A 204 6.92 -24.80 -3.58
C GLN A 204 6.12 -25.86 -4.35
N LYS A 205 4.78 -25.79 -4.31
CA LYS A 205 3.92 -26.72 -5.05
C LYS A 205 4.07 -26.55 -6.57
N LEU A 206 4.17 -25.32 -7.07
CA LEU A 206 4.42 -25.02 -8.48
C LEU A 206 5.81 -25.51 -8.91
N TRP A 207 6.84 -25.33 -8.08
CA TRP A 207 8.19 -25.81 -8.36
C TRP A 207 8.23 -27.34 -8.38
N LEU A 208 7.59 -28.02 -7.42
CA LEU A 208 7.44 -29.47 -7.42
C LEU A 208 6.72 -29.93 -8.68
N PHE A 209 5.60 -29.30 -9.05
CA PHE A 209 4.84 -29.63 -10.25
C PHE A 209 5.65 -29.46 -11.54
N LEU A 210 6.39 -28.35 -11.68
CA LEU A 210 7.29 -28.09 -12.80
C LEU A 210 8.42 -29.12 -12.86
N LYS A 211 8.97 -29.52 -11.70
CA LYS A 211 9.99 -30.56 -11.61
C LYS A 211 9.44 -31.91 -12.08
N THR A 212 8.23 -32.31 -11.64
CA THR A 212 7.61 -33.57 -12.09
C THR A 212 7.29 -33.56 -13.59
N LEU A 213 6.90 -32.41 -14.14
CA LEU A 213 6.68 -32.24 -15.58
C LEU A 213 7.99 -32.37 -16.38
N LEU A 214 9.07 -31.76 -15.91
CA LEU A 214 10.39 -31.87 -16.53
C LEU A 214 10.91 -33.32 -16.50
N ASP A 215 10.79 -34.01 -15.36
CA ASP A 215 11.23 -35.41 -15.21
C ASP A 215 10.44 -36.36 -16.13
N LYS A 216 9.12 -36.15 -16.26
CA LYS A 216 8.28 -36.94 -17.19
C LYS A 216 8.63 -36.66 -18.66
N LYS A 217 8.88 -35.39 -19.03
CA LYS A 217 9.22 -35.02 -20.40
C LYS A 217 10.61 -35.54 -20.80
N MET A 218 11.58 -35.52 -19.87
CA MET A 218 12.89 -36.14 -20.07
C MET A 218 12.79 -37.66 -20.22
N SER A 219 11.92 -38.33 -19.46
CA SER A 219 11.67 -39.76 -19.60
C SER A 219 11.08 -40.13 -20.97
N LEU A 220 10.15 -39.31 -21.48
CA LEU A 220 9.58 -39.47 -22.83
C LEU A 220 10.63 -39.27 -23.93
N LEU A 221 11.48 -38.24 -23.82
CA LEU A 221 12.60 -38.01 -24.73
C LEU A 221 13.57 -39.20 -24.73
N HIS A 222 13.89 -39.75 -23.56
CA HIS A 222 14.75 -40.92 -23.44
C HIS A 222 14.12 -42.17 -24.11
N LEU A 223 12.80 -42.34 -23.97
CA LEU A 223 12.06 -43.43 -24.63
C LEU A 223 12.05 -43.29 -26.15
N MET A 224 11.84 -42.07 -26.65
CA MET A 224 11.85 -41.78 -28.08
C MET A 224 13.23 -41.93 -28.71
N LEU A 225 14.30 -41.59 -27.99
CA LEU A 225 15.67 -41.81 -28.44
C LEU A 225 16.02 -43.31 -28.45
N TYR A 226 15.55 -44.07 -27.46
CA TYR A 226 15.78 -45.53 -27.39
C TYR A 226 15.03 -46.32 -28.46
N GLN A 227 13.84 -45.87 -28.87
CA GLN A 227 13.06 -46.53 -29.93
C GLN A 227 13.52 -46.18 -31.35
N ASN A 228 14.21 -45.05 -31.53
CA ASN A 228 14.71 -44.61 -32.84
C ASN A 228 16.19 -44.91 -33.07
N THR A 229 16.90 -45.54 -32.14
CA THR A 229 18.22 -46.09 -32.45
C THR A 229 18.04 -47.28 -33.39
N PRO A 230 18.51 -47.20 -34.66
CA PRO A 230 18.44 -48.33 -35.56
C PRO A 230 19.22 -49.48 -34.93
N GLN A 231 18.60 -50.66 -34.83
CA GLN A 231 19.31 -51.89 -34.50
C GLN A 231 20.39 -52.08 -35.57
N MET A 232 21.63 -51.68 -35.26
CA MET A 232 22.77 -52.03 -36.09
C MET A 232 22.95 -53.52 -35.95
N ASP A 233 22.60 -54.23 -37.03
CA ASP A 233 22.75 -55.67 -37.14
C ASP A 233 24.26 -56.01 -37.14
N LEU A 234 24.76 -56.36 -35.95
CA LEU A 234 26.15 -56.71 -35.69
C LEU A 234 26.57 -58.05 -36.31
N THR A 235 25.68 -58.74 -37.03
CA THR A 235 25.97 -60.01 -37.69
C THR A 235 26.90 -59.86 -38.91
N ALA A 236 27.11 -58.65 -39.44
CA ALA A 236 27.96 -58.42 -40.61
C ALA A 236 29.49 -58.36 -40.32
N LEU A 237 29.94 -58.48 -39.07
CA LEU A 237 31.35 -58.24 -38.68
C LEU A 237 32.15 -59.47 -38.27
N ILE A 238 31.62 -60.68 -38.46
CA ILE A 238 32.34 -61.93 -38.17
C ILE A 238 32.46 -62.76 -39.46
N THR A 239 33.30 -62.32 -40.39
CA THR A 239 33.88 -63.20 -41.41
C THR A 239 35.32 -63.50 -41.02
N PRO A 240 35.66 -64.76 -40.69
CA PRO A 240 37.04 -65.14 -40.44
C PRO A 240 37.80 -65.17 -41.77
N THR A 241 38.96 -64.51 -41.79
CA THR A 241 39.98 -64.65 -42.83
C THR A 241 41.09 -65.55 -42.33
#